data_AF-A0A9W9JA36-F1
#
_entry.id   AF-A0A9W9JA36-F1
#
_cell.length_a   1.000
_cell.length_b   1.000
_cell.length_c   1.000
_cell.angle_alpha   90.00
_cell.angle_beta   90.00
_cell.angle_gamma   90.00
#
_symmetry.space_group_name_H-M   'P 1'
#
loop_
_entity.id
_entity.type
_entity.pdbx_description
1 polymer ?
#
loop_
_entity_poly.entity_id
_entity_poly.type
_entity_poly.pdbx_seq_one_letter_code
_entity_poly.pdbx_strand_id
1 'polypeptide(L)'
;MQSVPESRQQSFEEIYGPPENFLEIEVRNPQTHGTSRNMYTSYEIVCRTNIPAFKLKHSVVRRRYSDFEYFRDILERESTRVTIPPLPGKVFTNRFSDDVIEHRREGLQRFLQIVAGHPLLQTGSKVLASYIQDPNWDRNAW
;
A
#
# COMPACT_ATOMS: atom_id res chain seq x y z
N MET A 1 -25.26 10.04 44.04
CA MET A 1 -25.18 11.05 42.97
C MET A 1 -24.14 10.53 41.97
N GLN A 2 -24.54 10.14 40.76
CA GLN A 2 -23.60 9.74 39.71
C GLN A 2 -23.04 11.03 39.09
N SER A 3 -21.72 11.17 39.07
CA SER A 3 -21.02 12.28 38.41
C SER A 3 -21.25 12.19 36.91
N VAL A 4 -21.87 13.22 36.33
CA VAL A 4 -21.95 13.40 34.88
C VAL A 4 -20.52 13.50 34.35
N PRO A 5 -20.12 12.76 33.31
CA PRO A 5 -18.80 12.94 32.72
C PRO A 5 -18.72 14.37 32.19
N GLU A 6 -17.73 15.10 32.71
CA GLU A 6 -17.45 16.49 32.33
C GLU A 6 -17.26 16.54 30.81
N SER A 7 -18.15 17.26 30.12
CA SER A 7 -18.11 17.41 28.66
C SER A 7 -16.86 18.22 28.31
N ARG A 8 -15.75 17.53 28.06
CA ARG A 8 -14.51 18.13 27.54
C ARG A 8 -14.88 18.91 26.28
N GLN A 9 -14.75 20.24 26.35
CA GLN A 9 -14.93 21.08 25.18
C GLN A 9 -13.83 20.71 24.18
N GLN A 10 -14.23 20.11 23.06
CA GLN A 10 -13.30 19.79 21.97
C GLN A 10 -12.81 21.10 21.35
N SER A 11 -11.50 21.22 21.15
CA SER A 11 -10.93 22.42 20.55
C SER A 11 -11.31 22.50 19.07
N PHE A 12 -11.32 23.70 18.48
CA PHE A 12 -11.52 23.86 17.03
C PHE A 12 -10.49 23.06 16.23
N GLU A 13 -9.28 22.88 16.77
CA GLU A 13 -8.21 22.09 16.17
C GLU A 13 -8.48 20.58 16.22
N GLU A 14 -9.16 20.08 17.27
CA GLU A 14 -9.65 18.69 17.34
C GLU A 14 -10.82 18.43 16.38
N ILE A 15 -11.68 19.43 16.15
CA ILE A 15 -12.87 19.29 15.28
C ILE A 15 -12.51 19.38 13.79
N TYR A 16 -11.59 20.29 13.43
CA TYR A 16 -11.25 20.58 12.02
C TYR A 16 -9.83 20.12 11.63
N GLY A 17 -9.08 19.52 12.55
CA GLY A 17 -7.75 18.97 12.29
C GLY A 17 -7.79 17.67 11.47
N PRO A 18 -6.66 17.29 10.86
CA PRO A 18 -6.54 15.97 10.26
C PRO A 18 -6.76 14.88 11.32
N PRO A 19 -7.32 13.72 10.96
CA PRO A 19 -7.51 12.60 11.90
C PRO A 19 -6.20 12.25 12.61
N GLU A 20 -6.30 11.76 13.86
CA GLU A 20 -5.13 11.31 14.63
C GLU A 20 -4.23 10.38 13.83
N ASN A 21 -4.83 9.45 13.07
CA ASN A 21 -4.14 8.61 12.11
C ASN A 21 -4.97 8.50 10.82
N PHE A 22 -4.33 8.73 9.67
CA PHE A 22 -4.90 8.52 8.35
C PHE A 22 -3.91 7.78 7.44
N LEU A 23 -4.45 7.02 6.50
CA LEU A 23 -3.71 6.31 5.48
C LEU A 23 -4.46 6.42 4.16
N GLU A 24 -3.89 7.15 3.23
CA GLU A 24 -4.37 7.26 1.87
C GLU A 24 -3.34 6.61 0.94
N ILE A 25 -3.77 5.56 0.24
CA ILE A 25 -2.96 4.91 -0.80
C ILE A 25 -3.75 4.89 -2.09
N GLU A 26 -3.14 5.44 -3.14
CA GLU A 26 -3.62 5.39 -4.51
C GLU A 26 -2.61 4.63 -5.37
N VAL A 27 -3.11 3.74 -6.24
CA VAL A 27 -2.31 3.13 -7.31
C VAL A 27 -2.82 3.71 -8.62
N ARG A 28 -1.96 4.35 -9.41
CA ARG A 28 -2.39 5.14 -10.58
C ARG A 28 -1.36 5.16 -11.69
N ASN A 29 -1.67 5.91 -12.74
CA ASN A 29 -0.75 6.22 -13.84
C ASN A 29 -0.04 4.97 -14.39
N PRO A 30 -0.78 3.98 -14.93
CA PRO A 30 -0.16 2.80 -15.50
C PRO A 30 0.75 3.19 -16.66
N GLN A 31 1.96 2.62 -16.70
CA GLN A 31 2.93 2.82 -17.76
C GLN A 31 3.51 1.50 -18.21
N THR A 32 3.44 1.23 -19.51
CA THR A 32 4.03 0.04 -20.12
C THR A 32 5.44 0.37 -20.63
N HIS A 33 6.40 -0.40 -20.14
CA HIS A 33 7.82 -0.26 -20.42
C HIS A 33 8.33 -1.41 -21.27
N GLY A 34 9.52 -1.21 -21.87
CA GLY A 34 10.25 -2.24 -22.59
C GLY A 34 9.74 -2.47 -24.00
N THR A 35 10.38 -3.42 -24.69
CA THR A 35 10.09 -3.76 -26.09
C THR A 35 9.96 -5.27 -26.23
N SER A 36 8.97 -5.72 -27.01
CA SER A 36 8.73 -7.12 -27.33
C SER A 36 8.61 -8.03 -26.09
N ARG A 37 9.58 -8.92 -25.85
CA ARG A 37 9.51 -9.95 -24.80
C ARG A 37 9.71 -9.42 -23.38
N ASN A 38 10.37 -8.26 -23.24
CA ASN A 38 10.69 -7.67 -21.94
C ASN A 38 9.68 -6.60 -21.51
N MET A 39 8.48 -6.59 -22.12
CA MET A 39 7.46 -5.61 -21.79
C MET A 39 6.83 -5.88 -20.42
N TYR A 40 6.60 -4.82 -19.65
CA TYR A 40 5.87 -4.88 -18.38
C TYR A 40 5.16 -3.57 -18.09
N THR A 41 4.04 -3.64 -17.35
CA THR A 41 3.33 -2.44 -16.88
C THR A 41 3.67 -2.19 -15.43
N SER A 42 4.13 -0.96 -15.13
CA SER A 42 4.33 -0.45 -13.78
C SER A 42 3.19 0.50 -13.41
N TYR A 43 2.94 0.62 -12.12
CA TYR A 43 1.97 1.53 -11.54
C TYR A 43 2.67 2.47 -10.57
N GLU A 44 2.21 3.71 -10.51
CA GLU A 44 2.60 4.68 -9.51
C GLU A 44 1.83 4.42 -8.22
N ILE A 45 2.53 4.24 -7.10
CA ILE A 45 1.95 4.15 -5.76
C ILE A 45 2.16 5.51 -5.11
N VAL A 46 1.07 6.18 -4.77
CA VAL A 46 1.08 7.41 -3.98
C VAL A 46 0.58 7.09 -2.59
N CYS A 47 1.38 7.39 -1.58
CA CYS A 47 1.01 7.21 -0.18
C CYS A 47 1.03 8.56 0.53
N ARG A 48 -0.04 8.88 1.24
CA ARG A 48 -0.14 9.99 2.21
C ARG A 48 -0.57 9.43 3.56
N THR A 49 0.20 9.70 4.60
CA THR A 49 -0.10 9.17 5.93
C THR A 49 0.61 9.95 7.02
N ASN A 50 0.02 9.95 8.22
CA ASN A 50 0.69 10.35 9.45
C ASN A 50 0.94 9.14 10.39
N ILE A 51 0.70 7.90 9.93
CA ILE A 51 0.92 6.69 10.71
C ILE A 51 2.43 6.54 11.01
N PRO A 52 2.84 6.38 12.28
CA PRO A 52 4.26 6.33 12.68
C PRO A 52 5.09 5.19 12.06
N ALA A 53 4.45 4.12 11.58
CA ALA A 53 5.12 3.02 10.90
C ALA A 53 5.78 3.44 9.56
N PHE A 54 5.35 4.57 9.00
CA PHE A 54 5.86 5.12 7.76
C PHE A 54 6.78 6.32 8.04
N LYS A 55 7.96 6.34 7.39
CA LYS A 55 8.97 7.38 7.61
C LYS A 55 8.61 8.69 6.91
N LEU A 56 7.97 8.61 5.75
CA LEU A 56 7.59 9.77 4.95
C LEU A 56 6.09 10.04 5.11
N LYS A 57 5.71 11.31 5.24
CA LYS A 57 4.28 11.71 5.23
C LYS A 57 3.65 11.63 3.85
N HIS A 58 4.48 11.73 2.81
CA HIS A 58 4.11 11.60 1.42
C HIS A 58 5.22 10.89 0.64
N SER A 59 4.86 9.89 -0.15
CA SER A 59 5.79 9.20 -1.04
C SER A 59 5.13 8.85 -2.37
N VAL A 60 5.94 8.84 -3.44
CA VAL A 60 5.54 8.40 -4.78
C VAL A 60 6.61 7.44 -5.28
N VAL A 61 6.24 6.18 -5.49
CA VAL A 61 7.14 5.14 -6.00
C VAL A 61 6.50 4.40 -7.17
N ARG A 62 7.27 3.67 -7.97
CA ARG A 62 6.73 2.82 -9.03
C ARG A 62 7.04 1.36 -8.80
N ARG A 63 6.05 0.50 -9.03
CA ARG A 63 6.16 -0.96 -8.90
C ARG A 63 5.45 -1.65 -10.06
N ARG A 64 5.99 -2.76 -10.52
CA ARG A 64 5.28 -3.66 -11.45
C ARG A 64 4.63 -4.81 -10.68
N TYR A 65 3.71 -5.50 -11.33
CA TYR A 65 2.96 -6.60 -10.72
C TYR A 65 3.84 -7.67 -10.07
N SER A 66 4.94 -8.08 -10.70
CA SER A 66 5.83 -9.11 -10.13
C SER A 66 6.60 -8.63 -8.89
N ASP A 67 6.72 -7.32 -8.68
CA ASP A 67 7.28 -6.78 -7.43
C ASP A 67 6.26 -6.94 -6.29
N PHE A 68 4.97 -6.80 -6.59
CA PHE A 68 3.89 -7.10 -5.64
C PHE A 68 3.82 -8.58 -5.29
N GLU A 69 4.01 -9.49 -6.27
CA GLU A 69 4.11 -10.93 -6.01
C GLU A 69 5.21 -11.20 -4.97
N TYR A 70 6.41 -10.65 -5.19
CA TYR A 70 7.53 -10.84 -4.26
C TYR A 70 7.29 -10.19 -2.90
N PHE A 71 6.72 -8.99 -2.87
CA PHE A 71 6.35 -8.30 -1.64
C PHE A 71 5.34 -9.10 -0.80
N ARG A 72 4.31 -9.66 -1.44
CA ARG A 72 3.34 -10.53 -0.78
C ARG A 72 4.02 -11.76 -0.17
N ASP A 73 4.92 -12.41 -0.91
CA ASP A 73 5.65 -13.58 -0.42
C ASP A 73 6.52 -13.24 0.80
N ILE A 74 7.15 -12.06 0.83
CA ILE A 74 7.91 -11.60 2.00
C ILE A 74 6.96 -11.38 3.19
N LEU A 75 5.82 -10.72 3.00
CA LEU A 75 4.84 -10.51 4.08
C LEU A 75 4.34 -11.82 4.68
N GLU A 76 4.10 -12.85 3.86
CA GLU A 76 3.70 -14.18 4.33
C GLU A 76 4.81 -14.87 5.15
N ARG A 77 6.08 -14.64 4.81
CA ARG A 77 7.22 -15.16 5.58
C ARG A 77 7.44 -14.40 6.88
N GLU A 78 7.25 -13.09 6.89
CA GLU A 78 7.43 -12.25 8.09
C GLU A 78 6.29 -12.41 9.10
N SER A 79 5.08 -12.75 8.66
CA SER A 79 3.90 -12.81 9.51
C SER A 79 3.12 -14.12 9.38
N THR A 80 3.24 -14.99 10.37
CA THR A 80 2.47 -16.24 10.47
C THR A 80 1.08 -16.05 11.09
N ARG A 81 0.80 -14.86 11.64
CA ARG A 81 -0.45 -14.55 12.38
C ARG A 81 -1.46 -13.77 11.55
N VAL A 82 -1.06 -13.28 10.38
CA VAL A 82 -1.90 -12.44 9.52
C VAL A 82 -2.08 -13.15 8.20
N THR A 83 -3.33 -13.33 7.79
CA THR A 83 -3.64 -13.83 6.45
C THR A 83 -3.42 -12.70 5.44
N ILE A 84 -2.41 -12.84 4.60
CA ILE A 84 -2.09 -11.83 3.59
C ILE A 84 -3.10 -11.91 2.43
N PRO A 85 -3.79 -10.81 2.08
CA PRO A 85 -4.81 -10.82 1.03
C PRO A 85 -4.23 -11.29 -0.33
N PRO A 86 -5.05 -11.89 -1.20
CA PRO A 86 -4.61 -12.26 -2.52
C PRO A 86 -4.36 -11.02 -3.39
N LEU A 87 -3.44 -11.15 -4.35
CA LEU A 87 -3.27 -10.17 -5.43
C LEU A 87 -4.32 -10.39 -6.52
N PRO A 88 -4.63 -9.37 -7.36
CA PRO A 88 -5.46 -9.58 -8.55
C PRO A 88 -4.84 -10.66 -9.43
N GLY A 89 -5.69 -11.52 -10.00
CA GLY A 89 -5.26 -12.73 -10.72
C GLY A 89 -4.22 -12.47 -11.81
N LYS A 90 -3.30 -13.43 -11.99
CA LYS A 90 -2.31 -13.37 -13.06
C LYS A 90 -2.99 -13.56 -14.41
N VAL A 91 -2.88 -12.55 -15.27
CA VAL A 91 -3.46 -12.56 -16.61
C VAL A 91 -2.40 -12.98 -17.61
N PHE A 92 -2.60 -14.12 -18.27
CA PHE A 92 -1.67 -14.70 -19.24
C PHE A 92 -1.95 -14.26 -20.69
N THR A 93 -3.18 -13.85 -21.00
CA THR A 93 -3.62 -13.42 -22.34
C THR A 93 -4.03 -11.96 -22.33
N ASN A 94 -3.66 -11.20 -23.37
CA ASN A 94 -4.00 -9.78 -23.49
C ASN A 94 -3.60 -8.92 -22.27
N ARG A 95 -2.46 -9.23 -21.64
CA ARG A 95 -2.01 -8.62 -20.37
C ARG A 95 -1.77 -7.10 -20.40
N PHE A 96 -1.86 -6.49 -21.58
CA PHE A 96 -1.66 -5.08 -21.86
C PHE A 96 -2.93 -4.37 -22.33
N SER A 97 -4.08 -5.03 -22.32
CA SER A 97 -5.34 -4.33 -22.55
C SER A 97 -5.66 -3.40 -21.39
N ASP A 98 -6.33 -2.30 -21.70
CA ASP A 98 -6.72 -1.29 -20.72
C ASP A 98 -7.57 -1.89 -19.59
N ASP A 99 -8.50 -2.80 -19.91
CA ASP A 99 -9.31 -3.51 -18.90
C ASP A 99 -8.46 -4.31 -17.91
N VAL A 100 -7.43 -5.02 -18.39
CA VAL A 100 -6.55 -5.82 -17.53
C VAL A 100 -5.67 -4.91 -16.68
N ILE A 101 -5.19 -3.82 -17.27
CA ILE A 101 -4.36 -2.83 -16.58
C ILE A 101 -5.17 -2.16 -15.46
N GLU A 102 -6.40 -1.75 -15.74
CA GLU A 102 -7.25 -1.06 -14.76
C GLU A 102 -7.74 -2.01 -13.66
N HIS A 103 -8.23 -3.20 -14.02
CA HIS A 103 -8.61 -4.21 -13.03
C HIS A 103 -7.45 -4.57 -12.09
N ARG A 104 -6.24 -4.69 -12.66
CA ARG A 104 -5.04 -4.91 -11.86
C ARG A 104 -4.72 -3.71 -10.98
N ARG A 105 -4.80 -2.47 -11.49
CA ARG A 105 -4.57 -1.25 -10.72
C ARG A 105 -5.47 -1.21 -9.48
N GLU A 106 -6.76 -1.45 -9.65
CA GLU A 106 -7.75 -1.50 -8.55
C GLU A 106 -7.41 -2.59 -7.53
N GLY A 107 -7.11 -3.81 -7.99
CA GLY A 107 -6.75 -4.91 -7.11
C GLY A 107 -5.46 -4.65 -6.31
N LEU A 108 -4.45 -4.06 -6.95
CA LEU A 108 -3.19 -3.67 -6.29
C LEU A 108 -3.42 -2.56 -5.26
N GLN A 109 -4.28 -1.58 -5.55
CA GLN A 109 -4.66 -0.53 -4.60
C GLN A 109 -5.33 -1.12 -3.37
N ARG A 110 -6.34 -1.98 -3.58
CA ARG A 110 -7.06 -2.65 -2.49
C ARG A 110 -6.11 -3.49 -1.64
N PHE A 111 -5.22 -4.24 -2.27
CA PHE A 111 -4.19 -5.01 -1.58
C PHE A 111 -3.35 -4.13 -0.65
N LEU A 112 -2.81 -3.00 -1.15
CA LEU A 112 -2.01 -2.08 -0.35
C LEU A 112 -2.79 -1.45 0.80
N GLN A 113 -4.01 -1.00 0.54
CA GLN A 113 -4.87 -0.41 1.58
C GLN A 113 -5.10 -1.39 2.74
N ILE A 114 -5.30 -2.68 2.44
CA ILE A 114 -5.47 -3.72 3.46
C ILE A 114 -4.16 -3.95 4.23
N VAL A 115 -3.05 -4.22 3.53
CA VAL A 115 -1.79 -4.61 4.22
C VAL A 115 -1.15 -3.44 4.96
N ALA A 116 -1.18 -2.24 4.38
CA ALA A 116 -0.62 -1.04 4.99
C ALA A 116 -1.49 -0.52 6.14
N GLY A 117 -2.81 -0.78 6.10
CA GLY A 117 -3.73 -0.47 7.19
C GLY A 117 -3.70 -1.48 8.35
N HIS A 118 -3.00 -2.62 8.21
CA HIS A 118 -3.04 -3.69 9.20
C HIS A 118 -2.04 -3.45 10.35
N PRO A 119 -2.49 -3.26 11.61
CA PRO A 119 -1.59 -2.87 12.72
C PRO A 119 -0.44 -3.85 13.00
N LEU A 120 -0.69 -5.17 12.87
CA LEU A 120 0.36 -6.18 13.06
C LEU A 120 1.40 -6.18 11.94
N LEU A 121 1.03 -5.76 10.72
CA LEU A 121 2.00 -5.64 9.63
C LEU A 121 2.78 -4.32 9.76
N GLN A 122 2.11 -3.24 10.16
CA GLN A 122 2.76 -1.95 10.46
C GLN A 122 3.87 -2.07 11.51
N THR A 123 3.66 -2.88 12.53
CA THR A 123 4.62 -3.07 13.63
C THR A 123 5.56 -4.26 13.42
N GLY A 124 5.13 -5.29 12.71
CA GLY A 124 5.85 -6.56 12.58
C GLY A 124 6.61 -6.75 11.27
N SER A 125 6.24 -6.04 10.20
CA SER A 125 6.89 -6.19 8.89
C SER A 125 7.99 -5.17 8.68
N LYS A 126 9.19 -5.64 8.35
CA LYS A 126 10.30 -4.75 7.97
C LYS A 126 10.15 -4.27 6.53
N VAL A 127 9.59 -5.11 5.65
CA VAL A 127 9.47 -4.78 4.22
C VAL A 127 8.38 -3.74 3.94
N LEU A 128 7.29 -3.70 4.72
CA LEU A 128 6.09 -2.92 4.42
C LEU A 128 6.37 -1.44 4.08
N ALA A 129 7.00 -0.71 5.01
CA ALA A 129 7.26 0.71 4.81
C ALA A 129 8.25 0.94 3.64
N SER A 130 9.28 0.11 3.51
CA SER A 130 10.26 0.21 2.43
C SER A 130 9.61 0.00 1.05
N TYR A 131 8.74 -1.00 0.91
CA TYR A 131 8.09 -1.30 -0.36
C TYR A 131 7.20 -0.15 -0.84
N ILE A 132 6.50 0.52 0.08
CA ILE A 132 5.57 1.62 -0.23
C ILE A 132 6.29 2.97 -0.44
N GLN A 133 7.41 3.20 0.25
CA GLN A 133 8.02 4.54 0.30
C GLN A 133 9.38 4.68 -0.37
N ASP A 134 10.16 3.61 -0.51
CA ASP A 134 11.53 3.68 -1.04
C ASP A 134 11.52 3.58 -2.58
N PRO A 135 11.86 4.62 -3.34
CA PRO A 135 11.90 4.53 -4.80
C PRO A 135 12.90 3.48 -5.32
N ASN A 136 13.92 3.13 -4.52
CA ASN A 136 14.99 2.21 -4.88
C ASN A 136 14.82 0.81 -4.25
N TRP A 137 13.61 0.44 -3.82
CA TRP A 137 13.35 -0.89 -3.28
C TRP A 137 13.83 -1.99 -4.23
N ASP A 138 14.70 -2.87 -3.74
CA ASP A 138 15.20 -4.03 -4.46
C ASP A 138 14.78 -5.31 -3.74
N ARG A 139 14.09 -6.19 -4.47
CA ARG A 139 13.70 -7.52 -4.00
C ARG A 139 14.86 -8.39 -3.53
N ASN A 140 16.08 -8.19 -4.05
CA ASN A 140 17.24 -9.00 -3.63
C ASN A 140 17.78 -8.60 -2.25
N ALA A 141 17.35 -7.45 -1.72
CA ALA A 141 17.71 -6.99 -0.38
C ALA A 141 16.80 -7.59 0.72
N TRP A 142 15.82 -8.44 0.36
CA TRP A 142 14.79 -8.99 1.22
C TRP A 142 14.62 -10.51 1.00
#